data_AF-A0A821UH54-F1
#
_entry.id   AF-A0A821UH54-F1
#
_cell.length_a   1.000
_cell.length_b   1.000
_cell.length_c   1.000
_cell.angle_alpha   90.00
_cell.angle_beta   90.00
_cell.angle_gamma   90.00
#
_symmetry.space_group_name_H-M   'P 1'
#
loop_
_entity.id
_entity.type
_entity.pdbx_description
1 polymer ?
#
loop_
_entity_poly.entity_id
_entity_poly.type
_entity_poly.pdbx_seq_one_letter_code
_entity_poly.pdbx_strand_id
1 'polypeptide(L)'
;MYYWVCERKTQKETKCTARATTVYIGDQHKIHKFDAKQHNHAPEASQPEALKTCNQMKELAQISNDQPAQIISNIIATTSREIQPCLPRKDALRQQIKRAKRICDEEVKPKTLGD
;
A
#
# COMPACT_ATOMS: atom_id res chain seq x y z
N MET A 1 16.80 11.41 -9.04
CA MET A 1 17.08 9.95 -8.90
C MET A 1 16.46 9.49 -7.59
N TYR A 2 15.73 8.37 -7.58
CA TYR A 2 15.05 7.84 -6.41
C TYR A 2 15.57 6.44 -6.10
N TYR A 3 15.72 6.14 -4.81
CA TYR A 3 16.27 4.87 -4.33
C TYR A 3 15.19 4.07 -3.63
N TRP A 4 15.09 2.79 -3.99
CA TRP A 4 14.10 1.87 -3.47
C TRP A 4 14.79 0.68 -2.81
N VAL A 5 14.16 0.17 -1.76
CA VAL A 5 14.57 -1.04 -1.05
C VAL A 5 13.44 -2.05 -1.13
N CYS A 6 13.78 -3.34 -1.17
CA CYS A 6 12.77 -4.38 -1.02
C CYS A 6 12.05 -4.23 0.34
N GLU A 7 10.73 -4.30 0.34
CA GLU A 7 9.91 -4.31 1.56
C GLU A 7 10.28 -5.44 2.52
N ARG A 8 10.77 -6.56 2.01
CA ARG A 8 11.21 -7.70 2.82
C ARG A 8 12.58 -7.49 3.48
N LYS A 9 13.21 -6.32 3.30
CA LYS A 9 14.46 -5.94 3.97
C LYS A 9 14.35 -6.04 5.50
N THR A 10 13.19 -5.72 6.06
CA THR A 10 12.94 -5.70 7.51
C THR A 10 12.37 -7.02 8.03
N GLN A 11 11.97 -7.94 7.15
CA GLN A 11 11.47 -9.26 7.53
C GLN A 11 12.62 -10.13 8.02
N LYS A 12 12.44 -10.82 9.16
CA LYS A 12 13.52 -11.57 9.80
C LYS A 12 13.95 -12.78 8.99
N GLU A 13 13.02 -13.36 8.24
CA GLU A 13 13.15 -14.61 7.50
C GLU A 13 13.95 -14.43 6.22
N THR A 14 13.75 -13.33 5.51
CA THR A 14 14.42 -13.07 4.22
C THR A 14 15.52 -12.02 4.33
N LYS A 15 15.35 -10.95 5.12
CA LYS A 15 16.29 -9.82 5.24
C LYS A 15 16.84 -9.35 3.88
N CYS A 16 15.94 -9.19 2.92
CA CYS A 16 16.31 -8.94 1.52
C CYS A 16 17.10 -7.63 1.35
N THR A 17 18.26 -7.69 0.70
CA THR A 17 19.14 -6.52 0.49
C THR A 17 18.97 -5.87 -0.88
N ALA A 18 18.11 -6.41 -1.75
CA ALA A 18 17.85 -5.90 -3.09
C ALA A 18 17.50 -4.40 -3.11
N ARG A 19 17.96 -3.73 -4.17
CA ARG A 19 17.79 -2.29 -4.40
C ARG A 19 17.32 -2.04 -5.83
N ALA A 20 16.59 -0.95 -6.00
CA ALA A 20 16.29 -0.41 -7.32
C ALA A 20 16.51 1.10 -7.32
N THR A 21 16.80 1.63 -8.51
CA THR A 21 16.82 3.08 -8.71
C THR A 21 15.88 3.45 -9.85
N THR A 22 15.12 4.52 -9.66
CA THR A 22 14.25 5.09 -10.69
C THR A 22 14.61 6.55 -10.95
N VAL A 23 14.31 7.01 -12.15
CA VAL A 23 14.36 8.43 -12.52
C VAL A 23 12.92 8.89 -12.75
N TYR A 24 12.56 10.03 -12.17
CA TYR A 24 11.27 10.65 -12.39
C TYR A 24 11.38 11.55 -13.62
N ILE A 25 10.61 11.23 -14.66
CA ILE A 25 10.63 11.93 -15.95
C ILE A 25 9.18 12.21 -16.34
N GLY A 26 8.84 13.49 -16.50
CA GLY A 26 7.44 13.91 -16.65
C GLY A 26 6.71 13.66 -15.34
N ASP A 27 5.71 12.77 -15.37
CA ASP A 27 4.92 12.35 -14.21
C ASP A 27 5.01 10.83 -13.92
N GLN A 28 6.12 10.20 -14.33
CA GLN A 28 6.31 8.77 -14.18
C GLN A 28 7.71 8.41 -13.65
N HIS A 29 7.76 7.44 -12.74
CA HIS A 29 9.00 6.79 -12.36
C HIS A 29 9.39 5.74 -13.40
N LYS A 30 10.52 5.94 -14.07
CA LYS A 30 11.12 4.96 -14.98
C LYS A 30 12.26 4.22 -14.28
N ILE A 31 12.31 2.90 -14.44
CA ILE A 31 13.40 2.09 -13.89
C ILE A 31 14.71 2.48 -14.56
N HIS A 32 15.72 2.79 -13.75
CA HIS A 32 17.06 3.11 -14.21
C HIS A 32 18.04 1.97 -13.93
N LYS A 33 18.00 1.40 -12.72
CA LYS A 33 18.74 0.16 -12.38
C LYS A 33 17.85 -0.75 -11.54
N PHE A 34 17.77 -2.00 -11.93
CA PHE A 34 17.08 -3.06 -11.21
C PHE A 34 17.72 -4.40 -11.58
N ASP A 35 17.97 -5.25 -10.59
CA ASP A 35 18.47 -6.60 -10.80
C ASP A 35 17.65 -7.57 -9.97
N ALA A 36 16.84 -8.39 -10.65
CA ALA A 36 15.99 -9.38 -10.02
C ALA A 36 16.79 -10.45 -9.26
N LYS A 37 18.05 -10.71 -9.65
CA LYS A 37 18.89 -11.73 -9.01
C LYS A 37 19.38 -11.32 -7.62
N GLN A 38 19.24 -10.05 -7.25
CA GLN A 38 19.58 -9.57 -5.91
C GLN A 38 18.53 -9.98 -4.85
N HIS A 39 17.36 -10.43 -5.28
CA HIS A 39 16.35 -10.94 -4.36
C HIS A 39 16.72 -12.36 -3.92
N ASN A 40 16.72 -12.58 -2.61
CA ASN A 40 16.95 -13.89 -1.99
C ASN A 40 15.63 -14.62 -1.66
N HIS A 41 14.53 -14.20 -2.30
CA HIS A 41 13.21 -14.76 -2.13
C HIS A 41 12.47 -14.73 -3.46
N ALA A 42 11.54 -15.66 -3.63
CA ALA A 42 10.63 -15.63 -4.76
C ALA A 42 9.70 -14.41 -4.69
N PRO A 43 9.23 -13.89 -5.84
CA PRO A 43 8.11 -12.95 -5.87
C PRO A 43 6.84 -13.62 -5.35
N GLU A 44 6.00 -12.86 -4.67
CA GLU A 44 4.69 -13.31 -4.24
C GLU A 44 3.65 -12.92 -5.29
N ALA A 45 3.15 -13.91 -6.02
CA ALA A 45 2.32 -13.67 -7.21
C ALA A 45 1.01 -12.92 -6.89
N SER A 46 0.44 -13.12 -5.69
CA SER A 46 -0.80 -12.48 -5.24
C SER A 46 -0.60 -11.07 -4.71
N GLN A 47 0.63 -10.65 -4.43
CA GLN A 47 0.92 -9.37 -3.79
C GLN A 47 0.46 -8.15 -4.61
N PRO A 48 0.70 -8.06 -5.93
CA PRO A 48 0.26 -6.91 -6.71
C PRO A 48 -1.27 -6.75 -6.68
N GLU A 49 -2.00 -7.87 -6.75
CA GLU A 49 -3.46 -7.87 -6.70
C GLU A 49 -3.98 -7.51 -5.30
N ALA A 50 -3.39 -8.06 -4.24
CA ALA A 50 -3.73 -7.70 -2.87
C ALA A 50 -3.50 -6.19 -2.59
N LEU A 51 -2.40 -5.63 -3.09
CA LEU A 51 -2.12 -4.19 -2.98
C LEU A 51 -3.12 -3.36 -3.78
N LYS A 52 -3.48 -3.79 -4.99
CA LYS A 52 -4.50 -3.13 -5.81
C LYS A 52 -5.85 -3.12 -5.10
N THR A 53 -6.27 -4.25 -4.52
CA THR A 53 -7.49 -4.35 -3.70
C THR A 53 -7.44 -3.40 -2.50
N CYS A 54 -6.31 -3.32 -1.79
CA CYS A 54 -6.15 -2.38 -0.68
C CYS A 54 -6.22 -0.91 -1.13
N ASN A 55 -5.67 -0.58 -2.30
CA ASN A 55 -5.73 0.77 -2.84
C ASN A 55 -7.15 1.15 -3.26
N GLN A 56 -7.90 0.22 -3.89
CA GLN A 56 -9.32 0.42 -4.19
C GLN A 56 -10.14 0.71 -2.93
N MET A 57 -9.87 0.02 -1.81
CA MET A 57 -10.53 0.32 -0.54
C MET A 57 -10.22 1.75 -0.05
N LYS A 58 -8.98 2.24 -0.23
CA LYS A 58 -8.59 3.60 0.17
C LYS A 58 -9.20 4.65 -0.74
N GLU A 59 -9.20 4.41 -2.05
CA GLU A 59 -9.83 5.28 -3.05
C GLU A 59 -11.33 5.42 -2.77
N LEU A 60 -12.04 4.30 -2.57
CA LEU A 60 -13.45 4.33 -2.16
C LEU A 60 -13.65 5.08 -0.85
N ALA A 61 -12.76 4.90 0.12
CA ALA A 61 -12.85 5.61 1.39
C ALA A 61 -12.75 7.12 1.23
N GLN A 62 -11.94 7.60 0.29
CA GLN A 62 -11.76 9.04 0.03
C GLN A 62 -12.96 9.69 -0.65
N ILE A 63 -13.72 8.93 -1.44
CA ILE A 63 -14.84 9.45 -2.23
C ILE A 63 -16.21 9.13 -1.64
N SER A 64 -16.31 8.18 -0.70
CA SER A 64 -17.58 7.73 -0.13
C SER A 64 -17.67 7.95 1.39
N ASN A 65 -18.89 8.20 1.86
CA ASN A 65 -19.21 8.29 3.29
C ASN A 65 -19.45 6.91 3.94
N ASP A 66 -19.21 5.81 3.22
CA ASP A 66 -19.48 4.46 3.70
C ASP A 66 -18.64 4.11 4.92
N GLN A 67 -19.20 3.27 5.79
CA GLN A 67 -18.45 2.78 6.93
C GLN A 67 -17.32 1.84 6.48
N PRO A 68 -16.17 1.81 7.17
CA PRO A 68 -15.06 0.94 6.79
C PRO A 68 -15.44 -0.53 6.62
N ALA A 69 -16.39 -1.02 7.42
CA ALA A 69 -16.90 -2.38 7.29
C ALA A 69 -17.66 -2.61 5.97
N GLN A 70 -18.44 -1.63 5.49
CA GLN A 70 -19.15 -1.70 4.21
C GLN A 70 -18.18 -1.69 3.04
N ILE A 71 -17.18 -0.78 3.06
CA ILE A 71 -16.13 -0.71 2.03
C ILE A 71 -15.38 -2.03 1.92
N ILE A 72 -14.98 -2.61 3.06
CA ILE A 72 -14.30 -3.91 3.10
C ILE A 72 -15.19 -5.00 2.51
N SER A 73 -16.45 -5.10 2.94
CA SER A 73 -17.37 -6.13 2.45
C SER A 73 -17.62 -6.02 0.94
N ASN A 74 -17.83 -4.80 0.43
CA ASN A 74 -18.10 -4.55 -0.98
C ASN A 74 -16.92 -4.96 -1.85
N ILE A 75 -15.70 -4.53 -1.49
CA ILE A 75 -14.50 -4.87 -2.25
C ILE A 75 -14.17 -6.36 -2.13
N ILE A 76 -14.33 -6.97 -0.96
CA ILE A 76 -14.09 -8.42 -0.80
C ILE A 76 -15.07 -9.23 -1.65
N ALA A 77 -16.33 -8.83 -1.74
CA ALA A 77 -17.34 -9.52 -2.55
C ALA A 77 -16.97 -9.56 -4.05
N THR A 78 -16.24 -8.55 -4.55
CA THR A 78 -15.78 -8.48 -5.94
C THR A 78 -14.34 -8.95 -6.13
N THR A 79 -13.60 -9.24 -5.05
CA THR A 79 -12.21 -9.69 -5.11
C THR A 79 -12.15 -11.20 -5.32
N SER A 80 -11.25 -11.65 -6.21
CA SER A 80 -11.01 -13.08 -6.45
C SER A 80 -10.76 -13.85 -5.16
N ARG A 81 -11.38 -15.04 -5.03
CA ARG A 81 -11.26 -15.90 -3.85
C ARG A 81 -9.81 -16.28 -3.53
N GLU A 82 -8.94 -16.31 -4.54
CA GLU A 82 -7.52 -16.64 -4.41
C GLU A 82 -6.72 -15.53 -3.73
N ILE A 83 -7.19 -14.28 -3.83
CA ILE A 83 -6.51 -13.09 -3.27
C ILE A 83 -6.99 -12.75 -1.87
N GLN A 84 -8.24 -13.10 -1.53
CA GLN A 84 -8.81 -12.81 -0.21
C GLN A 84 -7.92 -13.27 0.98
N PRO A 85 -7.25 -14.44 0.95
CA PRO A 85 -6.33 -14.85 2.01
C PRO A 85 -5.05 -14.02 2.10
N CYS A 86 -4.66 -13.36 1.02
CA CYS A 86 -3.45 -12.53 0.94
C CYS A 86 -3.69 -11.09 1.41
N LEU A 87 -4.94 -10.73 1.71
CA LEU A 87 -5.27 -9.40 2.23
C LEU A 87 -4.82 -9.26 3.69
N PRO A 88 -4.47 -8.03 4.11
CA PRO A 88 -4.27 -7.72 5.53
C PRO A 88 -5.50 -8.10 6.38
N ARG A 89 -5.26 -8.35 7.66
CA ARG A 89 -6.35 -8.61 8.62
C ARG A 89 -7.37 -7.47 8.62
N LYS A 90 -8.63 -7.81 8.90
CA LYS A 90 -9.76 -6.87 8.89
C LYS A 90 -9.49 -5.58 9.67
N ASP A 91 -8.86 -5.66 10.84
CA ASP A 91 -8.56 -4.46 11.64
C ASP A 91 -7.47 -3.58 11.02
N ALA A 92 -6.47 -4.17 10.36
CA ALA A 92 -5.48 -3.42 9.61
C ALA A 92 -6.13 -2.70 8.42
N LEU A 93 -7.04 -3.37 7.69
CA LEU A 93 -7.81 -2.75 6.61
C LEU A 93 -8.67 -1.59 7.12
N ARG A 94 -9.38 -1.77 8.24
CA ARG A 94 -10.18 -0.69 8.86
C ARG A 94 -9.31 0.53 9.20
N GLN A 95 -8.11 0.31 9.74
CA GLN A 95 -7.19 1.40 10.06
C GLN A 95 -6.65 2.10 8.81
N GLN A 96 -6.32 1.36 7.75
CA GLN A 96 -5.92 1.95 6.47
C GLN A 96 -7.03 2.83 5.88
N ILE A 97 -8.27 2.34 5.89
CA ILE A 97 -9.46 3.08 5.41
C ILE A 97 -9.66 4.35 6.23
N LYS A 98 -9.67 4.26 7.57
CA LYS A 98 -9.83 5.43 8.45
C LYS A 98 -8.76 6.50 8.21
N ARG A 99 -7.52 6.09 7.95
CA ARG A 99 -6.43 7.02 7.61
C ARG A 99 -6.63 7.67 6.26
N ALA A 100 -7.08 6.92 5.25
CA ALA A 100 -7.36 7.45 3.92
C ALA A 100 -8.45 8.52 3.95
N LYS A 101 -9.52 8.32 4.74
CA LYS A 101 -10.60 9.31 4.94
C LYS A 101 -10.09 10.64 5.48
N ARG A 102 -9.23 10.60 6.50
CA ARG A 102 -8.67 11.81 7.13
C ARG A 102 -7.86 12.71 6.19
N ILE A 103 -7.31 12.16 5.11
CA ILE A 103 -6.53 12.95 4.14
C ILE A 103 -7.47 13.89 3.35
N CYS A 104 -8.73 13.53 3.18
CA CYS A 104 -9.73 14.37 2.51
C CYS A 104 -10.44 15.34 3.47
N ASP A 105 -10.45 15.05 4.78
CA ASP A 105 -11.28 15.78 5.73
C ASP A 105 -10.68 17.11 6.24
N GLU A 106 -9.36 17.38 6.22
CA GLU A 106 -8.83 18.72 6.60
C GLU A 106 -7.32 18.94 6.38
N GLU A 107 -6.93 20.17 5.98
CA GLU A 107 -5.59 20.71 6.27
C GLU A 107 -5.44 20.87 7.79
N VAL A 108 -4.64 20.01 8.42
CA VAL A 108 -4.42 20.09 9.88
C VAL A 108 -3.65 21.38 10.20
N LYS A 109 -4.35 22.41 10.68
CA LYS A 109 -3.72 23.61 11.23
C LYS A 109 -2.75 23.23 12.36
N PRO A 110 -1.48 23.68 12.32
CA PRO A 110 -0.53 23.36 13.38
C PRO A 110 -1.03 23.95 14.70
N LYS A 111 -1.05 23.11 15.75
CA LYS A 111 -1.29 23.58 17.12
C LYS A 111 -0.07 24.41 17.53
N THR A 112 -0.24 25.72 17.67
CA THR A 112 0.72 26.55 18.39
C THR A 112 0.82 26.02 19.82
N LEU A 113 2.03 25.64 20.23
CA LEU A 113 2.33 25.42 21.64
C LEU A 113 2.04 26.74 22.37
N GLY A 114 1.03 26.74 23.24
CA GLY A 114 0.83 27.84 24.18
C GLY A 114 1.93 27.79 25.24
N ASP A 115 2.46 28.97 25.54
CA ASP A 115 3.49 29.25 26.54
C ASP A 115 3.13 28.78 27.96
#